data_AF-A0A5B0FFT6-F1
#
_entry.id   AF-A0A5B0FFT6-F1
#
_cell.length_a   1.000
_cell.length_b   1.000
_cell.length_c   1.000
_cell.angle_alpha   90.00
_cell.angle_beta   90.00
_cell.angle_gamma   90.00
#
_symmetry.space_group_name_H-M   'P 1'
#
loop_
_entity.id
_entity.type
_entity.pdbx_description
1 polymer ?
#
loop_
_entity_poly.entity_id
_entity_poly.type
_entity_poly.pdbx_seq_one_letter_code
_entity_poly.pdbx_strand_id
1 'polypeptide(L)'
;MAKYSFTYHQEIGHQGQSLVPHFPGGRSGVTIGPGYDMGHRTPQEIYADLTAAGIDPETAYAFIDAAEKTGHEAASWVAERGGIFITEQQQRSLFEHVLVPEYEQRTMDQIASFVNTHPEAVPENIDWETLSARQKGILFDYVYNTGSLARFPELTTAVLNEDWETVSMHYERFSDDQPLVYRNEMFYREFLDPEYIHENEEVKNRNDLPAEEDKLLDQQISELYSEDDISDNTDNAQAKDSGEWYEHI
;
A
#
# COMPACT_ATOMS: atom_id res chain seq x y z
N MET A 1 -7.36 0.27 19.75
CA MET A 1 -7.00 -0.42 18.49
C MET A 1 -7.02 0.63 17.39
N ALA A 2 -6.08 0.57 16.45
CA ALA A 2 -6.01 1.52 15.34
C ALA A 2 -7.28 1.43 14.47
N LYS A 3 -7.77 2.58 13.99
CA LYS A 3 -8.71 2.63 12.87
C LYS A 3 -7.96 2.03 11.67
N TYR A 4 -8.48 0.99 11.03
CA TYR A 4 -7.78 0.19 10.01
C TYR A 4 -6.65 -0.70 10.55
N SER A 5 -6.90 -1.40 11.66
CA SER A 5 -5.91 -2.32 12.22
C SER A 5 -5.49 -3.44 11.26
N PHE A 6 -6.37 -3.89 10.37
CA PHE A 6 -6.01 -4.85 9.32
C PHE A 6 -4.86 -4.32 8.46
N THR A 7 -5.07 -3.19 7.78
CA THR A 7 -4.05 -2.55 6.93
C THR A 7 -2.78 -2.29 7.70
N TYR A 8 -2.88 -1.68 8.89
CA TYR A 8 -1.70 -1.43 9.73
C TYR A 8 -0.84 -2.69 9.95
N HIS A 9 -1.43 -3.83 10.30
CA HIS A 9 -0.66 -5.06 10.54
C HIS A 9 -0.07 -5.66 9.25
N GLN A 10 -0.70 -5.44 8.09
CA GLN A 10 -0.15 -5.88 6.81
C GLN A 10 1.08 -5.07 6.39
N GLU A 11 1.11 -3.78 6.73
CA GLU A 11 2.18 -2.86 6.33
C GLU A 11 3.43 -2.93 7.21
N ILE A 12 3.31 -3.26 8.50
CA ILE A 12 4.45 -3.20 9.43
C ILE A 12 5.33 -4.46 9.40
N GLY A 13 4.85 -5.53 8.75
CA GLY A 13 5.51 -6.83 8.73
C GLY A 13 5.76 -7.42 10.14
N HIS A 14 6.58 -8.46 10.22
CA HIS A 14 6.87 -9.16 11.48
C HIS A 14 8.29 -8.93 12.04
N GLN A 15 9.15 -8.19 11.34
CA GLN A 15 10.58 -8.09 11.67
C GLN A 15 11.08 -6.68 12.02
N GLY A 16 10.18 -5.73 12.29
CA GLY A 16 10.56 -4.38 12.71
C GLY A 16 11.27 -3.54 11.64
N GLN A 17 11.24 -3.98 10.38
CA GLN A 17 11.79 -3.25 9.23
C GLN A 17 11.13 -1.87 9.09
N SER A 18 9.85 -1.76 9.44
CA SER A 18 9.10 -0.52 9.46
C SER A 18 9.59 0.49 10.51
N LEU A 19 10.35 0.06 11.53
CA LEU A 19 10.87 0.98 12.57
C LEU A 19 12.12 1.73 12.12
N VAL A 20 12.69 1.38 10.97
CA VAL A 20 13.90 1.99 10.42
C VAL A 20 13.63 2.52 9.01
N PRO A 21 14.37 3.55 8.58
CA PRO A 21 14.32 4.00 7.19
C PRO A 21 14.74 2.88 6.24
N HIS A 22 13.93 2.66 5.22
CA HIS A 22 14.22 1.71 4.14
C HIS A 22 13.80 2.31 2.80
N PHE A 23 14.15 1.63 1.71
CA PHE A 23 13.74 2.01 0.35
C PHE A 23 13.06 0.79 -0.28
N PRO A 24 11.72 0.82 -0.47
CA PRO A 24 10.98 -0.32 -1.04
C PRO A 24 11.30 -0.65 -2.49
N GLY A 25 12.03 0.22 -3.21
CA GLY A 25 12.35 0.04 -4.63
C GLY A 25 11.52 0.92 -5.58
N GLY A 26 11.82 0.82 -6.88
CA GLY A 26 11.06 1.50 -7.93
C GLY A 26 10.99 3.02 -7.78
N ARG A 27 9.76 3.56 -7.87
CA ARG A 27 9.48 5.01 -7.77
C ARG A 27 9.30 5.51 -6.33
N SER A 28 9.40 4.63 -5.33
CA SER A 28 9.28 5.02 -3.93
C SER A 28 10.42 5.91 -3.48
N GLY A 29 10.20 6.63 -2.39
CA GLY A 29 11.22 7.34 -1.67
C GLY A 29 11.76 6.58 -0.47
N VAL A 30 12.44 7.31 0.41
CA VAL A 30 12.79 6.81 1.74
C VAL A 30 11.50 6.62 2.53
N THR A 31 11.30 5.43 3.08
CA THR A 31 10.06 5.04 3.75
C THR A 31 10.33 4.64 5.19
N ILE A 32 9.41 5.01 6.09
CA ILE A 32 9.36 4.53 7.48
C ILE A 32 7.94 4.17 7.88
N GLY A 33 7.82 3.44 8.98
CA GLY A 33 6.55 2.99 9.50
C GLY A 33 5.77 2.16 8.49
N PRO A 34 4.43 2.18 8.54
CA PRO A 34 3.59 1.42 7.62
C PRO A 34 3.48 2.11 6.26
N GLY A 35 4.58 2.49 5.61
CA GLY A 35 4.53 3.10 4.27
C GLY A 35 4.50 4.63 4.22
N TYR A 36 5.04 5.33 5.22
CA TYR A 36 5.25 6.78 5.13
C TYR A 36 6.42 7.08 4.17
N ASP A 37 6.10 7.34 2.91
CA ASP A 37 7.07 7.59 1.83
C ASP A 37 7.46 9.09 1.74
N MET A 38 8.75 9.41 1.83
CA MET A 38 9.24 10.79 1.81
C MET A 38 9.52 11.34 0.41
N GLY A 39 9.43 10.52 -0.64
CA GLY A 39 9.78 10.85 -2.02
C GLY A 39 8.83 11.83 -2.71
N HIS A 40 7.65 12.09 -2.13
CA HIS A 40 6.69 13.07 -2.63
C HIS A 40 6.29 14.10 -1.57
N ARG A 41 7.05 14.18 -0.47
CA ARG A 41 6.81 15.09 0.64
C ARG A 41 7.92 16.12 0.72
N THR A 42 7.54 17.36 1.01
CA THR A 42 8.47 18.45 1.26
C THR A 42 9.17 18.31 2.61
N PRO A 43 10.33 18.95 2.82
CA PRO A 43 11.00 18.99 4.13
C PRO A 43 10.09 19.44 5.28
N GLN A 44 9.20 20.41 5.01
CA GLN A 44 8.27 20.96 5.99
C GLN A 44 7.17 19.98 6.36
N GLU A 45 6.62 19.25 5.37
CA GLU A 45 5.62 18.19 5.61
C GLU A 45 6.23 17.07 6.44
N ILE A 46 7.42 16.58 6.07
CA ILE A 46 8.12 15.54 6.84
C ILE A 46 8.32 15.97 8.29
N TYR A 47 8.86 17.16 8.52
CA TYR A 47 9.08 17.62 9.89
C TYR A 47 7.77 17.73 10.68
N ALA A 48 6.71 18.28 10.08
CA ALA A 48 5.41 18.44 10.74
C ALA A 48 4.75 17.09 11.07
N ASP A 49 4.73 16.17 10.11
CA ASP A 49 4.14 14.84 10.25
C ASP A 49 4.85 14.02 11.32
N LEU A 50 6.19 13.97 11.28
CA LEU A 50 6.98 13.20 12.22
C LEU A 50 6.86 13.76 13.64
N THR A 51 6.90 15.07 13.81
CA THR A 51 6.72 15.69 15.13
C THR A 51 5.29 15.52 15.66
N ALA A 52 4.27 15.58 14.80
CA ALA A 52 2.89 15.25 15.16
C ALA A 52 2.73 13.78 15.58
N ALA A 53 3.54 12.88 15.01
CA ALA A 53 3.62 11.47 15.41
C ALA A 53 4.44 11.23 16.70
N GLY A 54 4.91 12.29 17.36
CA GLY A 54 5.67 12.21 18.60
C GLY A 54 7.15 11.82 18.41
N ILE A 55 7.68 11.94 17.19
CA ILE A 55 9.12 11.83 16.92
C ILE A 55 9.78 13.13 17.38
N ASP A 56 10.88 13.01 18.10
CA ASP A 56 11.55 14.18 18.65
C ASP A 56 12.07 15.08 17.51
N PRO A 57 12.14 16.41 17.73
CA PRO A 57 12.55 17.36 16.68
C PRO A 57 13.91 17.09 16.06
N GLU A 58 14.87 16.52 16.80
CA GLU A 58 16.21 16.24 16.29
C GLU A 58 16.17 15.06 15.30
N THR A 59 15.48 13.98 15.67
CA THR A 59 15.23 12.84 14.79
C THR A 59 14.39 13.25 13.57
N ALA A 60 13.33 14.03 13.76
CA ALA A 60 12.50 14.52 12.65
C ALA A 60 13.30 15.40 11.69
N TYR A 61 14.21 16.23 12.21
CA TYR A 61 15.11 17.05 11.39
C TYR A 61 16.09 16.20 10.58
N ALA A 62 16.54 15.06 11.10
CA ALA A 62 17.40 14.15 10.35
C ALA A 62 16.72 13.57 9.09
N PHE A 63 15.39 13.43 9.10
CA PHE A 63 14.61 12.90 7.98
C PHE A 63 14.32 13.91 6.87
N ILE A 64 14.41 15.21 7.12
CA ILE A 64 14.00 16.21 6.11
C ILE A 64 14.89 16.17 4.86
N ASP A 65 16.14 15.72 5.00
CA ASP A 65 17.08 15.52 3.89
C ASP A 65 16.66 14.37 2.96
N ALA A 66 15.71 13.53 3.38
CA ALA A 66 15.13 12.47 2.56
C ALA A 66 13.99 12.95 1.65
N ALA A 67 13.54 14.20 1.83
CA ALA A 67 12.49 14.81 1.02
C ALA A 67 12.79 14.67 -0.47
N GLU A 68 11.77 14.28 -1.24
CA GLU A 68 11.80 14.20 -2.70
C GLU A 68 12.83 13.21 -3.28
N LYS A 69 13.55 12.47 -2.43
CA LYS A 69 14.49 11.44 -2.85
C LYS A 69 13.72 10.20 -3.26
N THR A 70 13.98 9.72 -4.47
CA THR A 70 13.41 8.49 -5.03
C THR A 70 14.49 7.66 -5.70
N GLY A 71 14.21 6.38 -5.96
CA GLY A 71 15.13 5.51 -6.70
C GLY A 71 16.52 5.43 -6.07
N HIS A 72 17.55 5.64 -6.89
CA HIS A 72 18.95 5.56 -6.44
C HIS A 72 19.30 6.57 -5.33
N GLU A 73 18.69 7.75 -5.30
CA GLU A 73 18.94 8.73 -4.24
C GLU A 73 18.38 8.26 -2.89
N ALA A 74 17.20 7.64 -2.88
CA ALA A 74 16.62 7.07 -1.67
C ALA A 74 17.46 5.91 -1.15
N ALA A 75 17.90 5.01 -2.04
CA ALA A 75 18.80 3.91 -1.69
C ALA A 75 20.11 4.41 -1.06
N SER A 76 20.72 5.44 -1.65
CA SER A 76 21.95 6.06 -1.15
C SER A 76 21.74 6.71 0.22
N TRP A 77 20.64 7.44 0.39
CA TRP A 77 20.29 8.06 1.67
C TRP A 77 20.18 7.03 2.79
N VAL A 78 19.48 5.91 2.56
CA VAL A 78 19.31 4.83 3.55
C VAL A 78 20.66 4.20 3.91
N ALA A 79 21.53 3.96 2.92
CA ALA A 79 22.85 3.39 3.15
C ALA A 79 23.77 4.30 4.00
N GLU A 80 23.65 5.63 3.84
CA GLU A 80 24.48 6.62 4.52
C GLU A 80 23.96 7.04 5.90
N ARG A 81 22.64 7.06 6.10
CA ARG A 81 21.95 7.63 7.27
C ARG A 81 21.46 6.60 8.29
N GLY A 82 22.00 5.37 8.23
CA GLY A 82 21.63 4.29 9.15
C GLY A 82 21.73 4.67 10.64
N GLY A 83 20.97 3.96 11.49
CA GLY A 83 20.95 4.18 12.94
C GLY A 83 19.87 5.13 13.45
N ILE A 84 19.02 5.64 12.57
CA ILE A 84 17.79 6.34 12.94
C ILE A 84 16.67 5.29 13.09
N PHE A 85 15.88 5.38 14.15
CA PHE A 85 14.75 4.49 14.40
C PHE A 85 13.58 5.26 15.01
N ILE A 86 12.37 4.77 14.75
CA ILE A 86 11.16 5.20 15.44
C ILE A 86 10.69 4.08 16.38
N THR A 87 9.87 4.43 17.36
CA THR A 87 9.22 3.46 18.25
C THR A 87 7.93 2.93 17.62
N GLU A 88 7.46 1.76 18.05
CA GLU A 88 6.14 1.24 17.64
C GLU A 88 5.00 2.22 17.95
N GLN A 89 5.13 3.00 19.04
CA GLN A 89 4.14 4.03 19.37
C GLN A 89 4.17 5.18 18.36
N GLN A 90 5.35 5.66 17.96
CA GLN A 90 5.49 6.69 16.93
C GLN A 90 5.03 6.19 15.56
N GLN A 91 5.36 4.96 15.21
CA GLN A 91 4.89 4.29 13.99
C GLN A 91 3.35 4.25 13.93
N ARG A 92 2.71 3.82 15.03
CA ARG A 92 1.25 3.81 15.13
C ARG A 92 0.68 5.23 15.04
N SER A 93 1.31 6.19 15.70
CA SER A 93 0.88 7.58 15.67
C SER A 93 0.98 8.18 14.26
N LEU A 94 2.04 7.84 13.51
CA LEU A 94 2.25 8.24 12.12
C LEU A 94 1.14 7.67 11.23
N PHE A 95 0.78 6.40 11.43
CA PHE A 95 -0.34 5.80 10.72
C PHE A 95 -1.66 6.49 11.05
N GLU A 96 -2.04 6.55 12.33
CA GLU A 96 -3.36 6.99 12.77
C GLU A 96 -3.61 8.48 12.55
N HIS A 97 -2.58 9.31 12.64
CA HIS A 97 -2.74 10.77 12.61
C HIS A 97 -2.27 11.44 11.32
N VAL A 98 -1.48 10.75 10.50
CA VAL A 98 -1.00 11.29 9.23
C VAL A 98 -1.55 10.49 8.05
N LEU A 99 -1.25 9.19 7.98
CA LEU A 99 -1.60 8.37 6.82
C LEU A 99 -3.11 8.06 6.74
N VAL A 100 -3.77 7.75 7.85
CA VAL A 100 -5.20 7.43 7.85
C VAL A 100 -6.05 8.60 7.31
N PRO A 101 -5.91 9.85 7.80
CA PRO A 101 -6.66 10.97 7.23
C PRO A 101 -6.41 11.18 5.73
N GLU A 102 -5.16 11.06 5.28
CA GLU A 102 -4.78 11.19 3.87
C GLU A 102 -5.46 10.13 2.99
N TYR A 103 -5.37 8.86 3.41
CA TYR A 103 -5.92 7.74 2.65
C TYR A 103 -7.44 7.63 2.76
N GLU A 104 -8.06 8.08 3.84
CA GLU A 104 -9.53 8.23 3.89
C GLU A 104 -9.99 9.24 2.86
N GLN A 105 -9.36 10.41 2.78
CA GLN A 105 -9.70 11.42 1.77
C GLN A 105 -9.52 10.87 0.36
N ARG A 106 -8.39 10.20 0.10
CA ARG A 106 -8.13 9.56 -1.19
C ARG A 106 -9.18 8.50 -1.54
N THR A 107 -9.60 7.71 -0.55
CA THR A 107 -10.64 6.69 -0.74
C THR A 107 -11.99 7.33 -1.06
N MET A 108 -12.36 8.39 -0.34
CA MET A 108 -13.59 9.15 -0.62
C MET A 108 -13.60 9.73 -2.04
N ASP A 109 -12.49 10.34 -2.48
CA ASP A 109 -12.36 10.90 -3.83
C ASP A 109 -12.50 9.81 -4.90
N GLN A 110 -11.89 8.64 -4.67
CA GLN A 110 -11.99 7.50 -5.59
C GLN A 110 -13.39 6.88 -5.61
N ILE A 111 -14.07 6.74 -4.47
CA ILE A 111 -15.46 6.29 -4.42
C ILE A 111 -16.35 7.26 -5.20
N ALA A 112 -16.21 8.57 -4.99
CA ALA A 112 -16.98 9.57 -5.72
C ALA A 112 -16.76 9.48 -7.23
N SER A 113 -15.50 9.32 -7.66
CA SER A 113 -15.16 9.10 -9.08
C SER A 113 -15.76 7.79 -9.63
N PHE A 114 -15.69 6.72 -8.85
CA PHE A 114 -16.19 5.40 -9.23
C PHE A 114 -17.73 5.40 -9.38
N VAL A 115 -18.45 5.95 -8.41
CA VAL A 115 -19.92 6.06 -8.44
C VAL A 115 -20.38 6.90 -9.64
N ASN A 116 -19.69 8.01 -9.94
CA ASN A 116 -20.00 8.83 -11.12
C ASN A 116 -19.79 8.10 -12.45
N THR A 117 -18.87 7.14 -12.50
CA THR A 117 -18.56 6.36 -13.70
C THR A 117 -19.40 5.07 -13.81
N HIS A 118 -19.91 4.55 -12.69
CA HIS A 118 -20.68 3.31 -12.62
C HIS A 118 -22.02 3.49 -11.86
N PRO A 119 -22.86 4.49 -12.18
CA PRO A 119 -24.01 4.85 -11.37
C PRO A 119 -25.09 3.75 -11.27
N GLU A 120 -25.17 2.87 -12.27
CA GLU A 120 -26.16 1.77 -12.32
C GLU A 120 -25.67 0.51 -11.58
N ALA A 121 -24.38 0.42 -11.22
CA ALA A 121 -23.79 -0.75 -10.59
C ALA A 121 -23.77 -0.67 -9.06
N VAL A 122 -23.98 0.53 -8.49
CA VAL A 122 -23.82 0.81 -7.06
C VAL A 122 -25.09 1.42 -6.48
N PRO A 123 -25.29 1.35 -5.16
CA PRO A 123 -26.43 2.00 -4.50
C PRO A 123 -26.49 3.51 -4.75
N GLU A 124 -27.70 4.06 -4.79
CA GLU A 124 -27.88 5.52 -4.83
C GLU A 124 -27.40 6.17 -3.52
N ASN A 125 -26.81 7.36 -3.61
CA ASN A 125 -26.40 8.21 -2.48
C ASN A 125 -25.36 7.57 -1.53
N ILE A 126 -24.34 6.92 -2.09
CA ILE A 126 -23.18 6.43 -1.33
C ILE A 126 -22.51 7.61 -0.60
N ASP A 127 -22.50 7.54 0.73
CA ASP A 127 -21.79 8.48 1.60
C ASP A 127 -20.81 7.69 2.49
N TRP A 128 -19.54 8.10 2.49
CA TRP A 128 -18.49 7.52 3.31
C TRP A 128 -18.92 7.40 4.77
N GLU A 129 -19.55 8.43 5.34
CA GLU A 129 -19.91 8.39 6.76
C GLU A 129 -20.90 7.28 7.09
N THR A 130 -21.74 6.89 6.13
CA THR A 130 -22.76 5.84 6.27
C THR A 130 -22.26 4.43 6.00
N LEU A 131 -21.10 4.27 5.35
CA LEU A 131 -20.53 2.95 5.08
C LEU A 131 -20.18 2.22 6.38
N SER A 132 -20.41 0.91 6.39
CA SER A 132 -20.06 0.05 7.52
C SER A 132 -18.55 0.01 7.75
N ALA A 133 -18.13 -0.34 8.96
CA ALA A 133 -16.71 -0.50 9.28
C ALA A 133 -16.01 -1.53 8.38
N ARG A 134 -16.74 -2.57 7.95
CA ARG A 134 -16.26 -3.59 7.00
C ARG A 134 -16.00 -2.99 5.63
N GLN A 135 -16.96 -2.24 5.07
CA GLN A 135 -16.79 -1.57 3.77
C GLN A 135 -15.63 -0.58 3.80
N LYS A 136 -15.59 0.29 4.81
CA LYS A 136 -14.49 1.25 5.01
C LYS A 136 -13.15 0.54 5.09
N GLY A 137 -13.08 -0.54 5.87
CA GLY A 137 -11.87 -1.34 6.05
C GLY A 137 -11.32 -1.88 4.74
N ILE A 138 -12.17 -2.53 3.94
CA ILE A 138 -11.76 -3.14 2.66
C ILE A 138 -11.37 -2.06 1.64
N LEU A 139 -12.18 -1.02 1.48
CA LEU A 139 -11.93 0.05 0.49
C LEU A 139 -10.67 0.85 0.84
N PHE A 140 -10.49 1.20 2.12
CA PHE A 140 -9.28 1.86 2.60
C PHE A 140 -8.06 1.01 2.32
N ASP A 141 -8.10 -0.27 2.70
CA ASP A 141 -6.98 -1.21 2.52
C ASP A 141 -6.58 -1.35 1.05
N TYR A 142 -7.57 -1.39 0.16
CA TYR A 142 -7.33 -1.48 -1.29
C TYR A 142 -6.70 -0.21 -1.84
N VAL A 143 -7.20 0.97 -1.47
CA VAL A 143 -6.60 2.25 -1.90
C VAL A 143 -5.19 2.39 -1.35
N TYR A 144 -4.96 1.93 -0.12
CA TYR A 144 -3.66 1.92 0.53
C TYR A 144 -2.63 1.07 -0.23
N ASN A 145 -2.98 -0.17 -0.52
CA ASN A 145 -2.05 -1.16 -1.08
C ASN A 145 -1.93 -1.12 -2.61
N THR A 146 -3.01 -0.76 -3.32
CA THR A 146 -3.09 -0.91 -4.79
C THR A 146 -3.20 0.43 -5.52
N GLY A 147 -3.50 1.50 -4.79
CA GLY A 147 -3.57 2.87 -5.28
C GLY A 147 -4.85 3.26 -6.03
N SER A 148 -5.67 2.32 -6.54
CA SER A 148 -6.86 2.67 -7.32
C SER A 148 -8.01 1.65 -7.26
N LEU A 149 -9.19 2.07 -6.81
CA LEU A 149 -10.44 1.29 -6.87
C LEU A 149 -10.91 1.02 -8.31
N ALA A 150 -10.66 1.95 -9.23
CA ALA A 150 -11.09 1.82 -10.62
C ALA A 150 -10.41 0.67 -11.38
N ARG A 151 -9.26 0.18 -10.89
CA ARG A 151 -8.60 -1.02 -11.40
C ARG A 151 -9.30 -2.32 -11.01
N PHE A 152 -10.24 -2.26 -10.07
CA PHE A 152 -10.95 -3.41 -9.51
C PHE A 152 -12.45 -3.13 -9.42
N PRO A 153 -13.12 -2.93 -10.57
CA PRO A 153 -14.52 -2.50 -10.60
C PRO A 153 -15.48 -3.53 -10.02
N GLU A 154 -15.23 -4.84 -10.20
CA GLU A 154 -16.07 -5.91 -9.66
C GLU A 154 -15.98 -5.95 -8.14
N LEU A 155 -14.77 -5.92 -7.58
CA LEU A 155 -14.56 -5.88 -6.13
C LEU A 155 -15.17 -4.60 -5.52
N THR A 156 -14.90 -3.44 -6.13
CA THR A 156 -15.40 -2.15 -5.62
C THR A 156 -16.93 -2.15 -5.61
N THR A 157 -17.55 -2.59 -6.70
CA THR A 157 -19.00 -2.76 -6.81
C THR A 157 -19.54 -3.71 -5.73
N ALA A 158 -18.90 -4.87 -5.55
CA ALA A 158 -19.34 -5.87 -4.59
C ALA A 158 -19.27 -5.34 -3.15
N VAL A 159 -18.19 -4.65 -2.77
CA VAL A 159 -18.06 -4.05 -1.43
C VAL A 159 -19.14 -2.99 -1.20
N LEU A 160 -19.38 -2.11 -2.18
CA LEU A 160 -20.40 -1.06 -2.05
C LEU A 160 -21.83 -1.62 -1.96
N ASN A 161 -22.10 -2.78 -2.57
CA ASN A 161 -23.39 -3.48 -2.49
C ASN A 161 -23.50 -4.47 -1.31
N GLU A 162 -22.45 -4.62 -0.50
CA GLU A 162 -22.36 -5.66 0.54
C GLU A 162 -22.52 -7.10 -0.01
N ASP A 163 -22.12 -7.33 -1.26
CA ASP A 163 -22.08 -8.65 -1.87
C ASP A 163 -20.80 -9.39 -1.47
N TRP A 164 -20.82 -9.94 -0.26
CA TRP A 164 -19.65 -10.59 0.35
C TRP A 164 -19.20 -11.87 -0.36
N GLU A 165 -20.10 -12.53 -1.08
CA GLU A 165 -19.75 -13.68 -1.91
C GLU A 165 -18.87 -13.24 -3.07
N THR A 166 -19.26 -12.18 -3.79
CA THR A 166 -18.44 -11.61 -4.85
C THR A 166 -17.14 -10.99 -4.32
N VAL A 167 -17.16 -10.34 -3.14
CA VAL A 167 -15.92 -9.86 -2.50
C VAL A 167 -14.93 -11.00 -2.27
N SER A 168 -15.39 -12.17 -1.84
CA SER A 168 -14.51 -13.32 -1.62
C SER A 168 -13.82 -13.79 -2.90
N MET A 169 -14.52 -13.78 -4.03
CA MET A 169 -13.96 -14.23 -5.32
C MET A 169 -12.94 -13.25 -5.90
N HIS A 170 -13.07 -11.95 -5.61
CA HIS A 170 -12.29 -10.90 -6.29
C HIS A 170 -11.22 -10.24 -5.43
N TYR A 171 -11.12 -10.55 -4.14
CA TYR A 171 -10.10 -9.93 -3.28
C TYR A 171 -8.69 -10.48 -3.48
N GLU A 172 -8.55 -11.76 -3.91
CA GLU A 172 -7.27 -12.47 -3.87
C GLU A 172 -6.11 -11.68 -4.51
N ARG A 173 -5.05 -11.51 -3.72
CA ARG A 173 -3.83 -10.82 -4.13
C ARG A 173 -2.82 -11.82 -4.64
N PHE A 174 -2.11 -11.42 -5.69
CA PHE A 174 -1.07 -12.20 -6.36
C PHE A 174 0.22 -11.38 -6.52
N SER A 175 1.35 -12.09 -6.57
CA SER A 175 2.70 -11.61 -6.88
C SER A 175 3.39 -12.64 -7.77
N ASP A 176 3.87 -12.27 -8.95
CA ASP A 176 4.39 -13.19 -9.98
C ASP A 176 3.51 -14.44 -10.18
N ASP A 177 2.20 -14.20 -10.36
CA ASP A 177 1.16 -15.23 -10.49
C ASP A 177 1.03 -16.19 -9.29
N GLN A 178 1.74 -15.94 -8.18
CA GLN A 178 1.60 -16.66 -6.92
C GLN A 178 0.67 -15.93 -5.96
N PRO A 179 -0.28 -16.62 -5.31
CA PRO A 179 -1.13 -15.98 -4.33
C PRO A 179 -0.32 -15.53 -3.11
N LEU A 180 -0.60 -14.33 -2.61
CA LEU A 180 -0.06 -13.85 -1.33
C LEU A 180 -0.83 -14.50 -0.17
N VAL A 181 -0.55 -15.80 0.05
CA VAL A 181 -1.29 -16.72 0.94
C VAL A 181 -1.60 -16.10 2.30
N TYR A 182 -0.59 -15.57 3.01
CA TYR A 182 -0.79 -14.99 4.34
C TYR A 182 -1.69 -13.76 4.30
N ARG A 183 -1.47 -12.84 3.36
CA ARG A 183 -2.28 -11.62 3.22
C ARG A 183 -3.74 -11.95 2.91
N ASN A 184 -3.94 -12.90 1.98
CA ASN A 184 -5.26 -13.40 1.61
C ASN A 184 -5.94 -14.04 2.82
N GLU A 185 -5.30 -15.00 3.51
CA GLU A 185 -5.86 -15.67 4.70
C GLU A 185 -6.29 -14.66 5.79
N MET A 186 -5.46 -13.66 6.06
CA MET A 186 -5.78 -12.63 7.05
C MET A 186 -6.99 -11.78 6.62
N PHE A 187 -7.15 -11.48 5.34
CA PHE A 187 -8.32 -10.77 4.84
C PHE A 187 -9.60 -11.57 5.05
N TYR A 188 -9.58 -12.85 4.66
CA TYR A 188 -10.71 -13.75 4.86
C TYR A 188 -11.10 -13.79 6.33
N ARG A 189 -10.12 -13.92 7.25
CA ARG A 189 -10.37 -13.93 8.69
C ARG A 189 -10.97 -12.64 9.24
N GLU A 190 -10.43 -11.51 8.83
CA GLU A 190 -10.88 -10.22 9.36
C GLU A 190 -12.27 -9.85 8.84
N PHE A 191 -12.50 -10.05 7.54
CA PHE A 191 -13.67 -9.48 6.89
C PHE A 191 -14.73 -10.50 6.52
N LEU A 192 -14.42 -11.77 6.29
CA LEU A 192 -15.37 -12.72 5.70
C LEU A 192 -15.78 -13.83 6.68
N ASP A 193 -14.82 -14.59 7.17
CA ASP A 193 -14.98 -15.74 8.04
C ASP A 193 -13.81 -15.85 9.03
N PRO A 194 -14.00 -15.51 10.32
CA PRO A 194 -12.97 -15.59 11.35
C PRO A 194 -12.36 -16.98 11.54
N GLU A 195 -13.07 -18.05 11.14
CA GLU A 195 -12.60 -19.43 11.23
C GLU A 195 -11.88 -19.91 9.96
N TYR A 196 -11.74 -19.05 8.94
CA TYR A 196 -11.10 -19.40 7.67
C TYR A 196 -9.68 -19.94 7.90
N ILE A 197 -9.40 -21.09 7.28
CA ILE A 197 -8.09 -21.71 7.21
C ILE A 197 -7.85 -22.00 5.73
N HIS A 198 -6.75 -21.50 5.18
CA HIS A 198 -6.41 -21.82 3.80
C HIS A 198 -6.07 -23.32 3.70
N GLU A 199 -6.92 -24.08 3.03
CA GLU A 199 -6.69 -25.51 2.78
C GLU A 199 -5.67 -25.67 1.65
N ASN A 200 -4.38 -25.80 2.00
CA ASN A 200 -3.37 -26.38 1.12
C ASN A 200 -2.30 -27.14 1.93
N GLU A 201 -2.18 -28.44 1.66
CA GLU A 201 -1.39 -29.44 2.39
C GLU A 201 0.14 -29.38 2.16
N GLU A 202 0.72 -28.36 1.51
CA GLU A 202 2.16 -28.35 1.17
C GLU A 202 2.98 -27.13 1.65
N VAL A 203 2.51 -26.38 2.64
CA VAL A 203 3.38 -25.38 3.28
C VAL A 203 4.25 -26.04 4.34
N LYS A 204 5.38 -26.60 3.91
CA LYS A 204 6.46 -26.99 4.82
C LYS A 204 6.97 -25.75 5.55
N ASN A 205 6.86 -25.80 6.88
CA ASN A 205 7.45 -24.89 7.85
C ASN A 205 6.81 -23.48 7.95
N ARG A 206 5.89 -23.34 8.91
CA ARG A 206 5.29 -22.07 9.37
C ARG A 206 6.29 -21.01 9.89
N ASN A 207 7.59 -21.31 9.90
CA ASN A 207 8.63 -20.43 10.42
C ASN A 207 9.48 -19.74 9.33
N ASP A 208 9.31 -20.08 8.05
CA ASP A 208 10.17 -19.57 6.97
C ASP A 208 9.45 -18.62 5.98
N LEU A 209 8.15 -18.33 6.17
CA LEU A 209 7.32 -17.66 5.15
C LEU A 209 7.45 -16.13 5.04
N PRO A 210 7.75 -15.33 6.08
CA PRO A 210 7.82 -13.87 5.89
C PRO A 210 9.11 -13.41 5.20
N ALA A 211 10.24 -14.09 5.45
CA ALA A 211 11.56 -13.59 5.04
C ALA A 211 11.89 -13.85 3.56
N GLU A 212 11.28 -14.88 2.95
CA GLU A 212 11.36 -15.09 1.51
C GLU A 212 10.27 -14.31 0.76
N GLU A 213 9.06 -14.13 1.32
CA GLU A 213 8.00 -13.32 0.72
C GLU A 213 8.34 -11.82 0.67
N ASP A 214 8.92 -11.25 1.74
CA ASP A 214 9.40 -9.85 1.75
C ASP A 214 10.53 -9.64 0.72
N LYS A 215 11.43 -10.61 0.59
CA LYS A 215 12.51 -10.56 -0.43
C LYS A 215 11.97 -10.71 -1.85
N LEU A 216 10.93 -11.52 -2.05
CA LEU A 216 10.28 -11.67 -3.35
C LEU A 216 9.59 -10.36 -3.73
N LEU A 217 8.89 -9.71 -2.79
CA LEU A 217 8.24 -8.42 -3.02
C LEU A 217 9.28 -7.31 -3.33
N ASP A 218 10.37 -7.24 -2.57
CA ASP A 218 11.47 -6.30 -2.81
C ASP A 218 12.19 -6.58 -4.15
N GLN A 219 12.41 -7.86 -4.51
CA GLN A 219 12.97 -8.23 -5.81
C GLN A 219 12.01 -7.91 -6.96
N GLN A 220 10.72 -8.10 -6.79
CA GLN A 220 9.71 -7.82 -7.81
C GLN A 220 9.52 -6.33 -8.04
N ILE A 221 9.57 -5.50 -6.99
CA ILE A 221 9.62 -4.04 -7.16
C ILE A 221 10.94 -3.63 -7.84
N SER A 222 12.05 -4.33 -7.58
CA SER A 222 13.31 -4.07 -8.27
C SER A 222 13.32 -4.53 -9.74
N GLU A 223 12.65 -5.63 -10.11
CA GLU A 223 12.61 -6.18 -11.47
C GLU A 223 11.53 -5.52 -12.35
N LEU A 224 10.40 -5.08 -11.77
CA LEU A 224 9.40 -4.28 -12.47
C LEU A 224 9.93 -2.88 -12.89
N TYR A 225 11.05 -2.46 -12.29
CA TYR A 225 11.68 -1.15 -12.50
C TYR A 225 13.19 -1.22 -12.79
N SER A 226 13.74 -2.37 -13.19
CA SER A 226 15.14 -2.46 -13.62
C SER A 226 15.33 -1.84 -15.00
N GLU A 227 16.15 -0.80 -15.07
CA GLU A 227 16.51 -0.07 -16.30
C GLU A 227 17.30 -0.95 -17.28
N ASP A 228 16.61 -1.63 -18.20
CA ASP A 228 17.15 -1.99 -19.51
C ASP A 228 16.37 -1.22 -20.59
N ASP A 229 16.63 0.09 -20.68
CA ASP A 229 16.90 0.80 -21.94
C ASP A 229 17.02 2.32 -21.68
N ILE A 230 18.23 2.76 -21.30
CA ILE A 230 18.66 4.12 -21.61
C ILE A 230 19.92 4.02 -22.47
N SER A 231 19.74 3.89 -23.78
CA SER A 231 20.68 4.49 -24.73
C SER A 231 20.02 4.85 -26.05
N ASP A 232 20.28 6.09 -26.47
CA ASP A 232 20.23 6.65 -27.82
C ASP A 232 18.92 6.52 -28.63
N ASN A 233 18.23 7.65 -28.86
CA ASN A 233 18.55 8.55 -29.99
C ASN A 233 17.44 9.60 -30.19
N THR A 234 17.86 10.82 -30.49
CA THR A 234 17.04 11.95 -30.95
C THR A 234 16.35 11.67 -32.30
N ASP A 235 15.22 12.39 -32.51
CA ASP A 235 14.43 12.51 -33.75
C ASP A 235 13.61 11.28 -34.18
N ASN A 236 12.30 11.28 -33.90
CA ASN A 236 11.25 11.54 -34.91
C ASN A 236 9.86 11.46 -34.25
N ALA A 237 8.99 12.40 -34.62
CA ALA A 237 7.60 12.39 -34.23
C ALA A 237 6.87 11.19 -34.84
N GLN A 238 6.18 10.41 -34.01
CA GLN A 238 4.81 9.95 -34.23
C GLN A 238 4.29 9.23 -33.00
N ALA A 239 3.17 9.75 -32.47
CA ALA A 239 2.43 9.15 -31.38
C ALA A 239 2.03 7.71 -31.72
N LYS A 240 2.32 6.78 -30.82
CA LYS A 240 1.64 5.50 -30.73
C LYS A 240 1.08 5.34 -29.32
N ASP A 241 -0.24 5.51 -29.32
CA ASP A 241 -1.26 5.00 -28.42
C ASP A 241 -0.80 3.83 -27.54
N SER A 242 -0.91 4.00 -26.22
CA SER A 242 -0.68 2.95 -25.23
C SER A 242 -2.04 2.49 -24.67
N GLY A 243 -2.86 1.92 -25.55
CA GLY A 243 -3.96 1.05 -25.18
C GLY A 243 -3.56 -0.36 -25.59
N GLU A 244 -3.12 -1.18 -24.63
CA GLU A 244 -3.05 -2.66 -24.69
C GLU A 244 -2.30 -3.16 -23.45
N TRP A 245 -2.98 -3.20 -22.32
CA TRP A 245 -2.66 -4.08 -21.20
C TRP A 245 -3.99 -4.61 -20.67
N TYR A 246 -4.13 -5.94 -20.64
CA TYR A 246 -5.35 -6.75 -20.44
C TYR A 246 -6.20 -7.04 -21.68
N GLU A 247 -5.67 -7.88 -22.57
CA GLU A 247 -6.49 -8.90 -23.24
C GLU A 247 -6.27 -10.26 -22.55
N HIS A 248 -7.36 -11.01 -22.40
CA HIS A 248 -7.54 -12.31 -21.72
C HIS A 248 -7.72 -12.15 -20.19
N ILE A 249 -8.91 -12.29 -19.60
CA ILE A 249 -9.96 -13.33 -19.76
C ILE A 249 -11.35 -12.72 -19.51
#